data_AF-A0A645DX90-F1
#
_entry.id   AF-A0A645DX90-F1
#
_cell.length_a   1.000
_cell.length_b   1.000
_cell.length_c   1.000
_cell.angle_alpha   90.00
_cell.angle_beta   90.00
_cell.angle_gamma   90.00
#
_symmetry.space_group_name_H-M   'P 1'
#
loop_
_entity.id
_entity.type
_entity.pdbx_description
1 polymer ?
#
loop_
_entity_poly.entity_id
_entity_poly.type
_entity_poly.pdbx_seq_one_letter_code
_entity_poly.pdbx_strand_id
1 'polypeptide(L)'
;MICGNLNREMNIVSMIKRVSIIILSVIAVTLLIYFSLPFSIKNESSDIYKVETFKSGNGWGYQISKNDKVIILQPYIPCITGGKPFPDKKSALDIGEIVVS
;
A
#
# COMPACT_ATOMS: atom_id res chain seq x y z
N MET A 1 -33.66 -7.78 -55.78
CA MET A 1 -33.46 -8.32 -54.41
C MET A 1 -32.14 -7.86 -53.77
N ILE A 2 -31.72 -6.60 -53.95
CA ILE A 2 -30.37 -6.12 -53.53
C ILE A 2 -30.44 -5.29 -52.22
N CYS A 3 -31.54 -4.56 -52.00
CA CYS A 3 -31.69 -3.64 -50.85
C CYS A 3 -31.75 -4.36 -49.48
N GLY A 4 -32.29 -5.57 -49.42
CA GLY A 4 -32.37 -6.35 -48.17
C GLY A 4 -31.01 -6.82 -47.62
N ASN A 5 -29.99 -6.93 -48.47
CA ASN A 5 -28.64 -7.35 -48.06
C ASN A 5 -27.85 -6.18 -47.44
N LEU A 6 -27.97 -4.97 -48.02
CA LEU A 6 -27.32 -3.76 -47.51
C LEU A 6 -27.81 -3.37 -46.11
N ASN A 7 -29.11 -3.45 -45.85
CA ASN A 7 -29.66 -3.17 -44.52
C ASN A 7 -29.18 -4.15 -43.45
N ARG A 8 -28.92 -5.42 -43.84
CA ARG A 8 -28.35 -6.43 -42.94
C ARG A 8 -26.90 -6.13 -42.60
N GLU A 9 -26.08 -5.80 -43.60
CA GLU A 9 -24.68 -5.42 -43.43
C GLU A 9 -24.52 -4.17 -42.55
N MET A 10 -25.31 -3.12 -42.79
CA MET A 10 -25.27 -1.89 -41.99
C MET A 10 -25.65 -2.14 -40.52
N ASN A 11 -26.64 -3.01 -40.27
CA ASN A 11 -27.03 -3.38 -38.92
C ASN A 11 -25.94 -4.18 -38.19
N ILE A 12 -25.28 -5.13 -38.87
CA ILE A 12 -24.16 -5.92 -38.32
C ILE A 12 -22.99 -5.01 -37.97
N VAL A 13 -22.59 -4.10 -38.87
CA VAL A 13 -21.50 -3.13 -38.63
C VAL A 13 -21.81 -2.23 -37.43
N SER A 14 -23.07 -1.80 -37.27
CA SER A 14 -23.50 -1.00 -36.12
C SER A 14 -23.46 -1.77 -34.80
N MET A 15 -23.78 -3.07 -34.81
CA MET A 15 -23.68 -3.94 -33.63
C MET A 15 -22.22 -4.22 -33.26
N ILE A 16 -21.36 -4.54 -34.23
CA ILE A 16 -19.94 -4.76 -34.00
C ILE A 16 -19.30 -3.53 -33.37
N LYS A 17 -19.59 -2.32 -33.88
CA LYS A 17 -19.09 -1.06 -33.29
C LYS A 17 -19.52 -0.87 -31.83
N ARG A 18 -20.80 -1.16 -31.51
CA ARG A 18 -21.31 -1.07 -30.13
C ARG A 18 -20.61 -2.07 -29.20
N VAL A 19 -20.39 -3.30 -29.66
CA VAL A 19 -19.66 -4.32 -28.90
C VAL A 19 -18.20 -3.90 -28.69
N SER A 20 -17.52 -3.38 -29.72
CA SER A 20 -16.14 -2.86 -29.58
C SER A 20 -16.02 -1.72 -28.58
N ILE A 21 -16.99 -0.79 -28.55
CA ILE A 21 -17.02 0.31 -27.58
C ILE A 21 -17.19 -0.21 -26.14
N ILE A 22 -18.05 -1.22 -25.94
CA ILE A 22 -18.25 -1.84 -24.63
C ILE A 22 -16.97 -2.55 -24.16
N ILE A 23 -16.29 -3.28 -25.05
CA ILE A 23 -15.02 -3.95 -24.69
C ILE A 23 -13.96 -2.91 -24.29
N LEU A 24 -13.84 -1.82 -25.04
CA LEU A 24 -12.88 -0.76 -24.74
C LEU A 24 -13.16 -0.08 -23.40
N SER A 25 -14.45 0.15 -23.07
CA SER A 25 -14.83 0.75 -21.79
C SER A 25 -14.56 -0.19 -20.61
N VAL A 26 -14.80 -1.49 -20.75
CA VAL A 26 -14.49 -2.48 -19.70
C VAL A 26 -12.98 -2.55 -19.43
N ILE A 27 -12.16 -2.53 -20.47
CA ILE A 27 -10.69 -2.51 -20.33
C ILE A 27 -10.23 -1.25 -19.60
N ALA A 28 -10.75 -0.07 -19.99
CA ALA A 28 -10.40 1.20 -19.37
C ALA A 28 -10.78 1.24 -17.87
N VAL A 29 -11.95 0.73 -17.51
CA VAL A 29 -12.39 0.63 -16.10
C VAL A 29 -11.48 -0.30 -15.31
N THR A 30 -11.08 -1.43 -15.89
CA THR A 30 -10.18 -2.39 -15.22
C THR A 30 -8.81 -1.80 -14.95
N LEU A 31 -8.26 -1.03 -15.90
CA LEU A 31 -7.00 -0.30 -15.75
C LEU A 31 -7.08 0.79 -14.67
N LEU A 32 -8.19 1.54 -14.62
CA LEU A 32 -8.41 2.55 -13.59
C LEU A 32 -8.47 1.93 -12.19
N ILE A 33 -9.15 0.79 -12.03
CA ILE A 33 -9.21 0.07 -10.75
C ILE A 33 -7.81 -0.39 -10.33
N TYR A 34 -7.03 -0.94 -11.26
CA TYR A 34 -5.66 -1.37 -10.97
C TYR A 34 -4.75 -0.22 -10.54
N PHE A 35 -4.86 0.95 -11.19
CA PHE A 35 -4.08 2.14 -10.84
C PHE A 35 -4.52 2.79 -9.52
N SER A 36 -5.80 2.66 -9.17
CA SER A 36 -6.37 3.23 -7.94
C SER A 36 -6.05 2.40 -6.69
N LEU A 37 -5.55 1.18 -6.84
CA LEU A 37 -5.13 0.35 -5.72
C LEU A 37 -3.78 0.88 -5.21
N PRO A 38 -3.70 1.34 -3.95
CA PRO A 38 -2.41 1.67 -3.37
C PRO A 38 -1.57 0.40 -3.32
N PHE A 39 -0.51 0.34 -4.11
CA PHE A 39 0.52 -0.69 -4.03
C PHE A 39 1.31 -0.45 -2.74
N SER A 40 0.72 -0.82 -1.60
CA SER A 40 1.48 -1.01 -0.37
C SER A 40 2.39 -2.21 -0.62
N ILE A 41 3.62 -1.92 -1.07
CA ILE A 41 4.73 -2.86 -1.00
C ILE A 41 4.95 -3.13 0.49
N LYS A 42 4.21 -4.10 1.03
CA LYS A 42 4.62 -4.75 2.26
C LYS A 42 5.80 -5.61 1.85
N ASN A 43 7.01 -5.16 2.13
CA ASN A 43 8.21 -5.96 1.95
C ASN A 43 8.08 -7.17 2.89
N GLU A 44 7.56 -8.30 2.40
CA GLU A 44 7.43 -9.58 3.12
C GLU A 44 8.78 -10.29 3.32
N SER A 45 9.88 -9.55 3.48
CA SER A 45 11.22 -10.13 3.60
C SER A 45 11.84 -10.02 4.99
N SER A 46 11.09 -9.66 6.03
CA SER A 46 11.62 -9.55 7.42
C SER A 46 10.58 -9.77 8.54
N ASP A 47 9.47 -10.45 8.25
CA ASP A 47 8.21 -10.48 9.03
C ASP A 47 8.26 -11.13 10.43
N ILE A 48 9.46 -11.39 10.97
CA ILE A 48 9.63 -11.85 12.36
C ILE A 48 9.54 -10.68 13.34
N TYR A 49 10.01 -9.49 12.96
CA TYR A 49 10.13 -8.35 13.85
C TYR A 49 9.32 -7.16 13.33
N LYS A 50 8.48 -6.58 14.21
CA LYS A 50 7.67 -5.41 13.92
C LYS A 50 8.10 -4.25 14.82
N VAL A 51 8.43 -3.11 14.21
CA VAL A 51 8.79 -1.87 14.92
C VAL A 51 7.57 -0.98 15.01
N GLU A 52 7.26 -0.48 16.20
CA GLU A 52 6.19 0.49 16.42
C GLU A 52 6.67 1.62 17.34
N THR A 53 6.31 2.86 17.00
CA THR A 53 6.64 4.04 17.80
C THR A 53 5.48 4.44 18.69
N PHE A 54 5.78 4.92 19.90
CA PHE A 54 4.78 5.39 20.86
C PHE A 54 5.24 6.69 21.55
N LYS A 55 4.29 7.41 22.16
CA LYS A 55 4.59 8.62 22.92
C LYS A 55 5.24 8.28 24.26
N SER A 56 6.38 8.89 24.55
CA SER A 56 7.15 8.71 25.79
C SER A 56 7.39 10.07 26.43
N GLY A 57 6.51 10.46 27.37
CA GLY A 57 6.51 11.81 27.94
C GLY A 57 6.35 12.91 26.89
N ASN A 58 7.29 13.85 26.84
CA ASN A 58 7.32 14.93 25.85
C ASN A 58 7.93 14.50 24.49
N GLY A 59 8.51 13.31 24.38
CA GLY A 59 9.14 12.81 23.17
C GLY A 59 8.51 11.51 22.66
N TRP A 60 9.33 10.65 22.08
CA TRP A 60 8.94 9.38 21.48
C TRP A 60 9.85 8.24 21.94
N GLY A 61 9.31 7.03 21.89
CA GLY A 61 10.04 5.78 22.05
C GLY A 61 9.62 4.80 20.96
N TYR A 62 10.29 3.66 20.89
CA TYR A 62 9.92 2.56 20.01
C TYR A 62 9.86 1.24 20.76
N GLN A 63 9.06 0.32 20.23
CA GLN A 63 9.01 -1.06 20.65
C GLN A 63 9.26 -1.96 19.45
N ILE A 64 9.82 -3.14 19.73
CA ILE A 64 9.96 -4.21 18.75
C ILE A 64 9.18 -5.40 19.27
N SER A 65 8.28 -5.92 18.46
CA SER A 65 7.55 -7.15 18.73
C SER A 65 7.96 -8.26 17.79
N LYS A 66 7.92 -9.50 18.30
CA LYS A 66 8.11 -10.74 17.55
C LYS A 66 6.93 -11.65 17.82
N ASN A 67 6.22 -12.07 16.78
CA ASN A 67 4.98 -12.85 16.89
C ASN A 67 4.01 -12.21 17.92
N ASP A 68 3.73 -10.91 17.75
CA ASP A 68 2.88 -10.08 18.61
C ASP A 68 3.32 -9.90 20.06
N LYS A 69 4.46 -10.47 20.46
CA LYS A 69 5.04 -10.25 21.79
C LYS A 69 6.09 -9.15 21.73
N VAL A 70 5.93 -8.10 22.52
CA VAL A 70 6.97 -7.06 22.69
C VAL A 70 8.21 -7.68 23.33
N ILE A 71 9.34 -7.58 22.64
CA ILE A 71 10.64 -8.12 23.07
C ILE A 71 11.65 -7.01 23.43
N ILE A 72 11.48 -5.81 22.84
CA ILE A 72 12.28 -4.63 23.16
C ILE A 72 11.29 -3.49 23.39
N LEU A 73 11.41 -2.82 24.54
CA LEU A 73 10.68 -1.61 24.86
C LEU A 73 11.70 -0.53 25.16
N GLN A 74 11.80 0.44 24.25
CA GLN A 74 12.81 1.49 24.31
C GLN A 74 12.14 2.86 24.39
N PRO A 75 11.70 3.28 25.60
CA PRO A 75 11.05 4.58 25.79
C PRO A 75 12.01 5.77 25.67
N TYR A 76 13.33 5.53 25.72
CA TYR A 76 14.38 6.54 25.77
C TYR A 76 15.57 6.20 24.86
N ILE A 77 16.35 7.20 24.46
CA ILE A 77 17.54 7.00 23.64
C ILE A 77 18.52 6.08 24.37
N PRO A 78 18.93 4.94 23.78
CA PRO A 78 19.89 4.04 24.42
C PRO A 78 21.23 4.76 24.66
N CYS A 79 21.94 4.35 25.71
CA CYS A 79 23.25 4.89 26.10
C CYS A 79 23.27 6.38 26.50
N ILE A 80 22.12 7.06 26.58
CA ILE A 80 21.99 8.42 27.12
C ILE A 80 21.35 8.35 28.50
N THR A 81 22.03 8.89 29.51
CA THR A 81 21.50 9.00 30.88
C THR A 81 20.38 10.03 30.98
N GLY A 82 19.50 9.86 31.96
CA GLY A 82 18.44 10.84 32.28
C GLY A 82 17.11 10.59 31.59
N GLY A 83 16.88 9.40 31.02
CA GLY A 83 15.58 9.03 30.45
C GLY A 83 15.15 9.98 29.34
N LYS A 84 16.09 10.39 28.47
CA LYS A 84 15.80 11.32 27.38
C LYS A 84 15.05 10.58 26.26
N PRO A 85 13.78 10.91 25.96
CA PRO A 85 13.07 10.31 24.85
C PRO A 85 13.62 10.84 23.51
N PHE A 86 13.27 10.16 22.42
CA PHE A 86 13.58 10.65 21.08
C PHE A 86 12.81 11.96 20.81
N PRO A 87 13.41 12.92 20.09
CA PRO A 87 12.80 14.23 19.85
C PRO A 87 11.52 14.14 19.00
N ASP A 88 11.46 13.19 18.07
CA ASP A 88 10.34 13.02 17.14
C ASP A 88 10.10 11.54 16.80
N LYS A 89 8.94 11.26 16.20
CA LYS A 89 8.50 9.91 15.84
C LYS A 89 9.43 9.23 14.83
N LYS A 90 9.94 10.00 13.86
CA LYS A 90 10.77 9.48 12.79
C LYS A 90 12.13 9.04 13.35
N SER A 91 12.75 9.84 14.19
CA SER A 91 13.97 9.47 14.90
C SER A 91 13.83 8.16 15.70
N ALA A 92 12.69 7.95 16.38
CA ALA A 92 12.44 6.69 17.09
C ALA A 92 12.23 5.50 16.13
N LEU A 93 11.55 5.72 15.00
CA LEU A 93 11.29 4.71 13.99
C LEU A 93 12.59 4.27 13.31
N ASP A 94 13.37 5.22 12.78
CA ASP A 94 14.62 4.96 12.04
C ASP A 94 15.60 4.14 12.89
N ILE A 95 15.73 4.47 14.19
CA ILE A 95 16.57 3.69 15.10
C ILE A 95 15.97 2.31 15.38
N GLY A 96 14.66 2.20 15.58
CA GLY A 96 14.00 0.91 15.77
C GLY A 96 14.16 -0.02 14.56
N GLU A 97 14.13 0.54 13.34
CA GLU A 97 14.38 -0.17 12.09
C GLU A 97 15.84 -0.66 11.99
N ILE A 98 16.82 0.17 12.38
CA ILE A 98 18.25 -0.23 12.44
C ILE A 98 18.48 -1.41 13.39
N VAL A 99 17.72 -1.49 14.49
CA VAL A 99 17.87 -2.59 15.46
C VAL A 99 17.41 -3.93 14.89
N VAL A 100 16.49 -3.94 13.92
CA VAL A 100 15.94 -5.15 13.30
C VAL A 100 16.49 -5.42 11.90
N SER A 101 17.40 -4.57 11.41
CA SER A 101 18.04 -4.69 10.09
C SER A 101 19.31 -5.54 10.11
#